data_AF-A0AA47MTZ4-F1
#
_entry.id   AF-A0AA47MTZ4-F1
#
_cell.length_a   1.000
_cell.length_b   1.000
_cell.length_c   1.000
_cell.angle_alpha   90.00
_cell.angle_beta   90.00
_cell.angle_gamma   90.00
#
_symmetry.space_group_name_H-M   'P 1'
#
loop_
_entity.id
_entity.type
_entity.pdbx_description
1 polymer ?
#
loop_
_entity_poly.entity_id
_entity_poly.type
_entity_poly.pdbx_seq_one_letter_code
_entity_poly.pdbx_strand_id
1 'polypeptide(L)'
;MSALDAFWVAPSGALLAALNVKQLNSVAKHYSIDVTLPKGAKKSQLLDCILTCLIDRDVLPDERWPEDSKGASGSDSEPTSDIKQKTLEWEQEIERKSFDDELAQKRLDKELDHKRLEAAQKDKDRELELERFKHLEQEREIKRTRKDCNYCFGKNHWKINCPVLLERKRGKGEEGKLGLCSSSVPAQRQWVVNKV
;
A
#
# COMPACT_ATOMS: atom_id res chain seq x y z
N MET A 1 44.29 -10.12 1.24
CA MET A 1 44.32 -10.92 -0.01
C MET A 1 45.52 -10.46 -0.81
N SER A 2 46.37 -11.37 -1.30
CA SER A 2 47.53 -10.95 -2.10
C SER A 2 47.11 -10.56 -3.51
N ALA A 3 47.90 -9.71 -4.20
CA ALA A 3 47.61 -9.33 -5.59
C ALA A 3 47.55 -10.53 -6.55
N LEU A 4 48.25 -11.61 -6.22
CA LEU A 4 48.22 -12.87 -6.96
C LEU A 4 46.91 -13.64 -6.73
N ASP A 5 46.40 -13.66 -5.48
CA ASP A 5 45.11 -14.29 -5.16
C ASP A 5 43.95 -13.57 -5.86
N ALA A 6 43.99 -12.23 -5.90
CA ALA A 6 43.00 -11.42 -6.61
C ALA A 6 42.98 -11.73 -8.11
N PHE A 7 44.14 -11.98 -8.72
CA PHE A 7 44.25 -12.38 -10.12
C PHE A 7 43.67 -13.78 -10.38
N TRP A 8 43.79 -14.74 -9.45
CA TRP A 8 43.18 -16.06 -9.62
C TRP A 8 41.65 -16.04 -9.48
N VAL A 9 41.11 -15.11 -8.68
CA VAL A 9 39.66 -14.95 -8.52
C VAL A 9 39.04 -14.23 -9.73
N ALA A 10 39.70 -13.20 -10.24
CA ALA A 10 39.26 -12.45 -11.42
C ALA A 10 40.48 -12.09 -12.29
N PRO A 11 40.85 -12.94 -13.27
CA PRO A 11 41.94 -12.66 -14.18
C PRO A 11 41.67 -11.37 -14.96
N SER A 12 42.51 -10.37 -14.81
CA SER A 12 42.46 -9.14 -15.61
C SER A 12 43.84 -8.68 -16.00
N GLY A 13 43.95 -8.01 -17.16
CA GLY A 13 45.22 -7.47 -17.65
C GLY A 13 45.84 -6.45 -16.69
N ALA A 14 45.02 -5.62 -16.05
CA ALA A 14 45.46 -4.65 -15.05
C ALA A 14 46.08 -5.33 -13.82
N LEU A 15 45.47 -6.42 -13.35
CA LEU A 15 46.00 -7.20 -12.24
C LEU A 15 47.29 -7.94 -12.61
N LEU A 16 47.37 -8.48 -13.83
CA LEU A 16 48.59 -9.11 -14.35
C LEU A 16 49.76 -8.10 -14.42
N ALA A 17 49.50 -6.86 -14.87
CA ALA A 17 50.52 -5.82 -14.95
C ALA A 17 51.06 -5.37 -13.59
N ALA A 18 50.21 -5.40 -12.56
CA ALA A 18 50.56 -5.07 -11.19
C ALA A 18 51.46 -6.14 -10.52
N LEU A 19 51.54 -7.37 -11.05
CA LEU A 19 52.34 -8.45 -10.47
C LEU A 19 53.85 -8.20 -10.59
N ASN A 20 54.61 -8.71 -9.63
CA ASN A 20 56.08 -8.70 -9.69
C ASN A 20 56.61 -9.88 -10.54
N VAL A 21 57.90 -9.87 -10.88
CA VAL A 21 58.52 -10.90 -11.74
C VAL A 21 58.36 -12.31 -11.17
N LYS A 22 58.42 -12.50 -9.84
CA LYS A 22 58.25 -13.81 -9.20
C LYS A 22 56.81 -14.31 -9.32
N GLN A 23 55.85 -13.42 -9.15
CA GLN A 23 54.42 -13.69 -9.30
C GLN A 23 54.06 -14.02 -10.75
N LEU A 24 54.60 -13.27 -11.73
CA LEU A 24 54.44 -13.57 -13.16
C LEU A 24 54.97 -14.96 -13.53
N ASN A 25 56.13 -15.35 -13.01
CA ASN A 25 56.62 -16.73 -13.18
C ASN A 25 55.72 -17.78 -12.51
N SER A 26 55.08 -17.45 -11.39
CA SER A 26 54.09 -18.33 -10.76
C SER A 26 52.83 -18.48 -11.61
N VAL A 27 52.37 -17.41 -12.25
CA VAL A 27 51.25 -17.43 -13.21
C VAL A 27 51.62 -18.27 -14.43
N ALA A 28 52.83 -18.08 -14.99
CA ALA A 28 53.31 -18.89 -16.11
C ALA A 28 53.34 -20.40 -15.78
N LYS A 29 53.78 -20.76 -14.57
CA LYS A 29 53.71 -22.15 -14.08
C LYS A 29 52.29 -22.66 -13.91
N HIS A 30 51.40 -21.85 -13.33
CA HIS A 30 50.01 -22.22 -13.09
C HIS A 30 49.28 -22.55 -14.40
N TYR A 31 49.49 -21.76 -15.44
CA TYR A 31 48.88 -21.96 -16.76
C TYR A 31 49.73 -22.80 -17.70
N SER A 32 50.85 -23.40 -17.26
CA SER A 32 51.76 -24.19 -18.11
C SER A 32 52.11 -23.43 -19.41
N ILE A 33 52.62 -22.20 -19.26
CA ILE A 33 53.11 -21.37 -20.36
C ILE A 33 54.63 -21.57 -20.46
N ASP A 34 55.09 -22.06 -21.61
CA ASP A 34 56.51 -22.23 -21.89
C ASP A 34 57.14 -20.88 -22.24
N VAL A 35 57.59 -20.16 -21.20
CA VAL A 35 58.25 -18.87 -21.36
C VAL A 35 59.70 -19.09 -21.82
N THR A 36 59.94 -19.08 -23.13
CA THR A 36 61.29 -19.10 -23.71
C THR A 36 61.85 -17.68 -23.78
N LEU A 37 62.33 -17.15 -22.66
CA LEU A 37 62.96 -15.82 -22.61
C LEU A 37 64.48 -15.91 -22.37
N PRO A 38 65.30 -15.06 -23.03
CA PRO A 38 66.74 -15.01 -22.80
C PRO A 38 67.06 -14.58 -21.36
N LYS A 39 68.16 -15.11 -20.80
CA LYS A 39 68.64 -14.78 -19.44
C LYS A 39 68.93 -13.28 -19.34
N GLY A 40 68.01 -12.51 -18.76
CA GLY A 40 68.06 -11.05 -18.69
C GLY A 40 66.84 -10.32 -19.24
N ALA A 41 65.79 -11.05 -19.66
CA ALA A 41 64.55 -10.46 -20.13
C ALA A 41 63.90 -9.53 -19.08
N LYS A 42 63.39 -8.39 -19.56
CA LYS A 42 62.76 -7.36 -18.72
C LYS A 42 61.38 -7.83 -18.27
N LYS A 43 60.89 -7.32 -17.12
CA LYS A 43 59.53 -7.59 -16.61
C LYS A 43 58.46 -7.40 -17.69
N SER A 44 58.60 -6.36 -18.53
CA SER A 44 57.67 -6.08 -19.63
C SER A 44 57.63 -7.20 -20.66
N GLN A 45 58.78 -7.73 -21.08
CA GLN A 45 58.83 -8.84 -22.05
C GLN A 45 58.20 -10.13 -21.49
N LEU A 46 58.37 -10.37 -20.18
CA LEU A 46 57.70 -11.47 -19.48
C LEU A 46 56.19 -11.27 -19.40
N LEU A 47 55.76 -10.04 -19.11
CA LEU A 47 54.35 -9.68 -19.06
C LEU A 47 53.70 -9.86 -20.44
N ASP A 48 54.30 -9.31 -21.50
CA ASP A 48 53.75 -9.39 -22.86
C ASP A 48 53.62 -10.85 -23.32
N CYS A 49 54.66 -11.66 -23.10
CA CYS A 49 54.62 -13.09 -23.45
C CYS A 49 53.52 -13.85 -22.71
N ILE A 50 53.37 -13.62 -21.39
CA ILE A 50 52.31 -14.24 -20.59
C ILE A 50 50.94 -13.71 -21.02
N LEU A 51 50.81 -12.41 -21.29
CA LEU A 51 49.57 -11.78 -21.70
C LEU A 51 49.06 -12.37 -23.01
N THR A 52 49.91 -12.45 -24.04
CA THR A 52 49.54 -13.07 -25.33
C THR A 52 49.09 -14.53 -25.14
N CYS A 53 49.83 -15.31 -24.34
CA CYS A 53 49.47 -16.71 -24.10
C CYS A 53 48.17 -16.88 -23.29
N LEU A 54 47.81 -15.90 -22.46
CA LEU A 54 46.55 -15.92 -21.69
C LEU A 54 45.36 -15.47 -22.52
N ILE A 55 45.57 -14.55 -23.47
CA ILE A 55 44.57 -14.14 -24.46
C ILE A 55 44.28 -15.31 -25.43
N ASP A 56 45.32 -15.95 -25.97
CA ASP A 56 45.18 -17.11 -26.87
C ASP A 56 44.44 -18.30 -26.22
N ARG A 57 44.37 -18.33 -24.89
CA ARG A 57 43.71 -19.37 -24.10
C ARG A 57 42.35 -18.94 -23.53
N ASP A 58 41.82 -17.79 -23.96
CA ASP A 58 40.56 -17.18 -23.49
C ASP A 58 40.50 -16.99 -21.96
N VAL A 59 41.66 -16.88 -21.28
CA VAL A 59 41.73 -16.60 -19.83
C VAL A 59 41.54 -15.11 -19.56
N LEU A 60 41.96 -14.27 -20.51
CA LEU A 60 41.75 -12.84 -20.51
C LEU A 60 40.98 -12.46 -21.78
N PRO A 61 40.01 -11.54 -21.72
CA PRO A 61 39.40 -11.01 -22.92
C PRO A 61 40.47 -10.36 -23.80
N ASP A 62 40.37 -10.53 -25.12
CA ASP A 62 41.20 -9.86 -26.14
C ASP A 62 40.86 -8.36 -26.19
N GLU A 63 41.11 -7.66 -25.09
CA GLU A 63 41.22 -6.22 -25.06
C GLU A 63 42.66 -5.89 -25.42
N ARG A 64 42.96 -5.84 -26.72
CA ARG A 64 44.03 -4.96 -27.19
C ARG A 64 43.70 -3.56 -26.68
N TRP A 65 44.38 -3.16 -25.61
CA TRP A 65 44.33 -1.80 -25.12
C TRP A 65 44.67 -0.84 -26.26
N PRO A 66 43.95 0.30 -26.38
CA PRO A 66 44.16 1.25 -27.46
C PRO A 66 45.63 1.66 -27.48
N GLU A 67 46.34 1.23 -28.53
CA GLU A 67 47.68 1.70 -28.79
C GLU A 67 47.65 3.23 -28.90
N ASP A 68 48.58 3.86 -28.19
CA ASP A 68 48.78 5.30 -28.15
C ASP A 68 48.59 5.92 -29.55
N SER A 69 47.52 6.71 -29.67
CA SER A 69 47.22 7.57 -30.81
C SER A 69 48.40 8.48 -31.11
N LYS A 70 49.26 8.02 -32.02
CA LYS A 70 50.29 8.85 -32.66
C LYS A 70 49.58 9.88 -33.52
N GLY A 71 49.75 11.13 -33.10
CA GLY A 71 49.20 12.37 -33.65
C GLY A 71 48.91 12.38 -35.15
N ALA A 72 47.65 12.67 -35.46
CA ALA A 72 47.23 13.32 -36.68
C ALA A 72 46.08 14.28 -36.35
N SER A 73 46.44 15.55 -36.21
CA SER A 73 45.68 16.71 -36.70
C SER A 73 44.15 16.68 -36.61
N GLY A 74 43.62 17.43 -35.64
CA GLY A 74 42.45 18.29 -35.88
C GLY A 74 41.12 17.86 -35.28
N SER A 75 40.56 18.80 -34.50
CA SER A 75 39.16 18.93 -34.09
C SER A 75 38.78 18.34 -32.72
N ASP A 76 38.81 19.23 -31.74
CA ASP A 76 38.16 19.18 -30.44
C ASP A 76 36.66 18.83 -30.57
N SER A 77 36.22 17.75 -29.92
CA SER A 77 34.83 17.59 -29.46
C SER A 77 34.74 16.38 -28.50
N GLU A 78 34.68 16.67 -27.21
CA GLU A 78 34.32 15.72 -26.16
C GLU A 78 32.86 15.21 -26.33
N PRO A 79 32.58 13.89 -26.18
CA PRO A 79 31.20 13.38 -26.05
C PRO A 79 30.80 13.14 -24.58
N THR A 80 31.55 13.68 -23.60
CA THR A 80 31.33 13.41 -22.16
C THR A 80 30.16 14.19 -21.56
N SER A 81 29.68 15.25 -22.24
CA SER A 81 28.57 16.09 -21.78
C SER A 81 27.22 15.39 -21.90
N ASP A 82 26.99 14.66 -22.99
CA ASP A 82 25.69 14.05 -23.30
C ASP A 82 25.33 12.93 -22.31
N ILE A 83 26.32 12.13 -21.92
CA ILE A 83 26.13 11.05 -20.93
C ILE A 83 25.81 11.64 -19.55
N LYS A 84 26.50 12.70 -19.15
CA LYS A 84 26.24 13.38 -17.86
C LYS A 84 24.87 14.05 -17.84
N GLN A 85 24.44 14.67 -18.94
CA GLN A 85 23.10 15.24 -19.05
C GLN A 85 22.01 14.17 -18.95
N LYS A 86 22.20 13.04 -19.63
CA LYS A 86 21.25 11.92 -19.56
C LYS A 86 21.16 11.36 -18.14
N THR A 87 22.28 11.16 -17.44
CA THR A 87 22.27 10.71 -16.04
C THR A 87 21.52 11.66 -15.11
N LEU A 88 21.74 12.97 -15.24
CA LEU A 88 21.02 13.99 -14.45
C LEU A 88 19.52 14.02 -14.75
N GLU A 89 19.12 13.79 -16.00
CA GLU A 89 17.71 13.70 -16.40
C GLU A 89 17.02 12.48 -15.77
N TRP A 90 17.68 11.32 -15.77
CA TRP A 90 17.19 10.12 -15.08
C TRP A 90 17.05 10.33 -13.57
N GLU A 91 18.00 11.02 -12.92
CA GLU A 91 17.91 11.36 -11.49
C GLU A 91 16.72 12.28 -11.20
N GLN A 92 16.51 13.31 -12.02
CA GLN A 92 15.35 14.21 -11.90
C GLN A 92 14.02 13.50 -12.15
N GLU A 93 13.97 12.53 -13.07
CA GLU A 93 12.79 11.70 -13.32
C GLU A 93 12.45 10.83 -12.10
N ILE A 94 13.46 10.21 -11.48
CA ILE A 94 13.28 9.39 -10.27
C ILE A 94 12.74 10.23 -9.12
N GLU A 95 13.29 11.43 -8.89
CA GLU A 95 12.80 12.33 -7.85
C GLU A 95 11.34 12.73 -8.06
N ARG A 96 10.97 13.12 -9.30
CA ARG A 96 9.60 13.49 -9.64
C ARG A 96 8.63 12.33 -9.38
N LYS A 97 9.00 11.13 -9.81
CA LYS A 97 8.20 9.93 -9.59
C LYS A 97 8.05 9.60 -8.10
N SER A 98 9.12 9.75 -7.32
CA SER A 98 9.07 9.53 -5.87
C SER A 98 8.12 10.51 -5.17
N PHE A 99 8.07 11.76 -5.64
CA PHE A 99 7.16 12.78 -5.11
C PHE A 99 5.70 12.48 -5.49
N ASP A 100 5.45 12.03 -6.72
CA ASP A 100 4.13 11.62 -7.17
C ASP A 100 3.63 10.38 -6.41
N ASP A 101 4.51 9.40 -6.17
CA ASP A 101 4.21 8.21 -5.37
C ASP A 101 3.92 8.61 -3.90
N GLU A 102 4.70 9.53 -3.31
CA GLU A 102 4.45 10.05 -1.96
C GLU A 102 3.09 10.77 -1.86
N LEU A 103 2.74 11.57 -2.88
CA LEU A 103 1.46 12.26 -2.93
C LEU A 103 0.30 11.28 -3.08
N ALA A 104 0.46 10.24 -3.91
CA ALA A 104 -0.52 9.17 -4.08
C ALA A 104 -0.71 8.41 -2.76
N GLN A 105 0.38 8.09 -2.06
CA GLN A 105 0.34 7.43 -0.76
C GLN A 105 -0.38 8.28 0.29
N LYS A 106 -0.07 9.58 0.38
CA LYS A 106 -0.78 10.51 1.28
C LYS A 106 -2.27 10.63 0.97
N ARG A 107 -2.68 10.54 -0.30
CA ARG A 107 -4.10 10.54 -0.68
C ARG A 107 -4.79 9.26 -0.24
N LEU A 108 -4.15 8.12 -0.46
CA LEU A 108 -4.67 6.82 -0.05
C LEU A 108 -4.81 6.74 1.48
N ASP A 109 -3.81 7.21 2.23
CA ASP A 109 -3.85 7.23 3.69
C ASP A 109 -5.03 8.06 4.20
N LYS A 110 -5.22 9.27 3.65
CA LYS A 110 -6.38 10.12 3.97
C LYS A 110 -7.71 9.44 3.63
N GLU A 111 -7.79 8.73 2.50
CA GLU A 111 -9.00 8.01 2.11
C GLU A 111 -9.30 6.86 3.06
N LEU A 112 -8.28 6.09 3.47
CA LEU A 112 -8.42 5.01 4.44
C LEU A 112 -8.85 5.54 5.81
N ASP A 113 -8.26 6.64 6.27
CA ASP A 113 -8.65 7.27 7.53
C ASP A 113 -10.08 7.82 7.48
N HIS A 114 -10.48 8.43 6.36
CA HIS A 114 -11.88 8.82 6.15
C HIS A 114 -12.82 7.60 6.23
N LYS A 115 -12.50 6.49 5.56
CA LYS A 115 -13.30 5.25 5.61
C LYS A 115 -13.38 4.67 7.02
N ARG A 116 -12.28 4.71 7.79
CA ARG A 116 -12.25 4.26 9.19
C ARG A 116 -13.18 5.11 10.06
N LEU A 117 -13.15 6.43 9.90
CA LEU A 117 -14.02 7.35 10.63
C LEU A 117 -15.49 7.13 10.27
N GLU A 118 -15.80 6.95 8.98
CA GLU A 118 -17.16 6.65 8.53
C GLU A 118 -17.67 5.31 9.08
N ALA A 119 -16.86 4.27 9.07
CA ALA A 119 -17.21 2.96 9.64
C ALA A 119 -17.46 3.06 11.15
N ALA A 120 -16.57 3.74 11.89
CA ALA A 120 -16.75 3.97 13.32
C ALA A 120 -18.02 4.78 13.62
N GLN A 121 -18.38 5.74 12.76
CA GLN A 121 -19.62 6.49 12.90
C GLN A 121 -20.85 5.59 12.69
N LYS A 122 -20.84 4.73 11.66
CA LYS A 122 -21.93 3.76 11.42
C LYS A 122 -22.08 2.77 12.57
N ASP A 123 -20.99 2.36 13.19
CA ASP A 123 -21.02 1.47 14.35
C ASP A 123 -21.65 2.17 15.56
N LYS A 124 -21.30 3.44 15.82
CA LYS A 124 -21.97 4.26 16.83
C LYS A 124 -23.46 4.43 16.56
N ASP A 125 -23.83 4.70 15.31
CA ASP A 125 -25.24 4.87 14.93
C ASP A 125 -26.04 3.57 15.15
N ARG A 126 -25.45 2.42 14.80
CA ARG A 126 -26.00 1.08 15.08
C ARG A 126 -26.15 0.83 16.59
N GLU A 127 -25.16 1.21 17.39
CA GLU A 127 -25.23 1.08 18.84
C GLU A 127 -26.36 1.92 19.44
N LEU A 128 -26.47 3.19 19.01
CA LEU A 128 -27.57 4.07 19.41
C LEU A 128 -28.94 3.49 19.01
N GLU A 129 -29.05 2.87 17.84
CA GLU A 129 -30.27 2.16 17.41
C GLU A 129 -30.64 1.01 18.34
N LEU A 130 -29.65 0.19 18.68
CA LEU A 130 -29.83 -0.93 19.60
C LEU A 130 -30.25 -0.44 20.99
N GLU A 131 -29.66 0.65 21.48
CA GLU A 131 -30.03 1.25 22.76
C GLU A 131 -31.46 1.81 22.74
N ARG A 132 -31.85 2.51 21.66
CA ARG A 132 -33.25 2.93 21.44
C ARG A 132 -34.20 1.74 21.45
N PHE A 133 -33.83 0.64 20.81
CA PHE A 133 -34.65 -0.57 20.78
C PHE A 133 -34.81 -1.18 22.17
N LYS A 134 -33.72 -1.30 22.93
CA LYS A 134 -33.74 -1.77 24.33
C LYS A 134 -34.64 -0.89 25.20
N HIS A 135 -34.56 0.43 25.06
CA HIS A 135 -35.43 1.35 25.82
C HIS A 135 -36.92 1.15 25.48
N LEU A 136 -37.25 0.96 24.21
CA LEU A 136 -38.62 0.67 23.78
C LEU A 136 -39.12 -0.68 24.31
N GLU A 137 -38.27 -1.70 24.31
CA GLU A 137 -38.59 -3.01 24.88
C GLU A 137 -38.82 -2.92 26.39
N GLN A 138 -37.93 -2.21 27.10
CA GLN A 138 -38.08 -1.93 28.53
C GLN A 138 -39.38 -1.16 28.81
N GLU A 139 -39.71 -0.15 28.03
CA GLU A 139 -40.97 0.60 28.17
C GLU A 139 -42.20 -0.31 27.95
N ARG A 140 -42.14 -1.20 26.96
CA ARG A 140 -43.20 -2.20 26.72
C ARG A 140 -43.31 -3.16 27.90
N GLU A 141 -42.21 -3.63 28.45
CA GLU A 141 -42.20 -4.53 29.59
C GLU A 141 -42.75 -3.85 30.85
N ILE A 142 -42.38 -2.59 31.10
CA ILE A 142 -42.99 -1.78 32.15
C ILE A 142 -44.50 -1.68 31.92
N LYS A 143 -44.97 -1.36 30.71
CA LYS A 143 -46.40 -1.30 30.41
C LYS A 143 -47.11 -2.65 30.61
N ARG A 144 -46.47 -3.77 30.30
CA ARG A 144 -47.02 -5.13 30.52
C ARG A 144 -47.12 -5.48 32.01
N THR A 145 -46.08 -5.16 32.78
CA THR A 145 -45.96 -5.52 34.20
C THR A 145 -46.68 -4.54 35.14
N ARG A 146 -46.96 -3.33 34.66
CA ARG A 146 -47.69 -2.30 35.40
C ARG A 146 -49.10 -2.79 35.73
N LYS A 147 -49.41 -2.85 37.02
CA LYS A 147 -50.74 -3.24 37.56
C LYS A 147 -51.67 -2.05 37.78
N ASP A 148 -51.34 -0.91 37.18
CA ASP A 148 -52.11 0.32 37.29
C ASP A 148 -53.16 0.36 36.17
N CYS A 149 -54.35 0.82 36.49
CA CYS A 149 -55.40 1.02 35.50
C CYS A 149 -55.08 2.20 34.58
N ASN A 150 -55.10 2.01 33.26
CA ASN A 150 -54.83 3.07 32.27
C ASN A 150 -55.83 4.25 32.29
N TYR A 151 -56.93 4.18 33.05
CA TYR A 151 -57.98 5.20 33.06
C TYR A 151 -57.93 6.11 34.29
N CYS A 152 -57.66 5.55 35.46
CA CYS A 152 -57.57 6.32 36.71
C CYS A 152 -56.20 6.25 37.36
N PHE A 153 -55.24 5.53 36.76
CA PHE A 153 -53.89 5.28 37.26
C PHE A 153 -53.83 4.62 38.66
N GLY A 154 -54.96 4.16 39.19
CA GLY A 154 -55.05 3.44 40.45
C GLY A 154 -54.61 1.99 40.31
N LYS A 155 -54.12 1.42 41.40
CA LYS A 155 -53.59 0.04 41.46
C LYS A 155 -54.72 -1.00 41.57
N ASN A 156 -54.39 -2.25 41.28
CA ASN A 156 -55.17 -3.45 41.63
C ASN A 156 -56.56 -3.58 41.00
N HIS A 157 -56.80 -2.96 39.85
CA HIS A 157 -58.04 -3.18 39.10
C HIS A 157 -57.82 -3.01 37.61
N TRP A 158 -58.58 -3.76 36.82
CA TRP A 158 -58.52 -3.72 35.36
C TRP A 158 -59.54 -2.71 34.84
N LYS A 159 -59.45 -2.34 33.55
CA LYS A 159 -60.37 -1.40 32.88
C LYS A 159 -61.85 -1.65 33.21
N ILE A 160 -62.28 -2.92 33.26
CA ILE A 160 -63.67 -3.30 33.51
C ILE A 160 -64.15 -2.96 34.93
N ASN A 161 -63.24 -2.93 35.91
CA ASN A 161 -63.51 -2.64 37.32
C ASN A 161 -63.06 -1.22 37.72
N CYS A 162 -62.81 -0.34 36.75
CA CYS A 162 -62.33 1.01 37.03
C CYS A 162 -63.44 1.90 37.60
N PRO A 163 -63.30 2.47 38.82
CA PRO A 163 -64.35 3.26 39.45
C PRO A 163 -64.74 4.48 38.61
N VAL A 164 -63.75 5.18 38.03
CA VAL A 164 -63.97 6.33 37.14
C VAL A 164 -64.80 5.97 35.90
N LEU A 165 -64.58 4.78 35.33
CA LEU A 165 -65.36 4.32 34.17
C LEU A 165 -66.76 3.84 34.56
N LEU A 166 -66.89 3.22 35.74
CA LEU A 166 -68.19 2.77 36.27
C LEU A 166 -69.09 3.96 36.60
N GLU A 167 -68.56 5.01 37.22
CA GLU A 167 -69.27 6.27 37.48
C GLU A 167 -69.73 6.94 36.19
N ARG A 168 -68.85 7.04 35.18
CA ARG A 168 -69.21 7.60 33.87
C ARG A 168 -70.31 6.80 33.17
N LYS A 169 -70.31 5.46 33.29
CA LYS A 169 -71.36 4.60 32.72
C LYS A 169 -72.69 4.78 33.46
N ARG A 170 -72.66 4.91 34.78
CA ARG A 170 -73.86 5.19 35.60
C ARG A 170 -74.49 6.54 35.24
N GLY A 171 -73.69 7.57 34.99
CA GLY A 171 -74.18 8.88 34.55
C GLY A 171 -74.72 8.92 33.11
N LYS A 172 -74.47 7.88 32.30
CA LYS A 172 -75.00 7.74 30.92
C LYS A 172 -76.17 6.75 30.83
N GLY A 173 -76.69 6.29 31.96
CA GLY A 173 -77.66 5.20 32.04
C GLY A 173 -79.12 5.57 31.77
N GLU A 174 -79.50 6.85 31.71
CA GLU A 174 -80.92 7.22 31.59
C GLU A 174 -81.27 8.23 30.48
N GLU A 175 -80.30 8.88 29.84
CA GLU A 175 -80.57 9.77 28.69
C GLU A 175 -79.91 9.24 27.41
N GLY A 176 -80.62 8.34 26.72
CA GLY A 176 -80.14 7.84 25.43
C GLY A 176 -81.01 6.77 24.78
N LYS A 177 -82.29 6.70 25.16
CA LYS A 177 -83.26 5.77 24.57
C LYS A 177 -84.35 6.52 23.80
N LEU A 178 -83.99 7.61 23.12
CA LEU A 178 -84.84 8.22 22.09
C LEU A 178 -83.97 8.77 20.97
N GLY A 179 -84.16 8.20 19.77
CA GLY A 179 -84.13 8.99 18.55
C GLY A 179 -82.87 8.95 17.69
N LEU A 180 -83.07 8.39 16.49
CA LEU A 180 -82.60 8.88 15.19
C LEU A 180 -81.32 8.27 14.58
N CYS A 181 -81.55 7.73 13.37
CA CYS A 181 -80.69 7.53 12.19
C CYS A 181 -79.29 8.20 12.23
N SER A 182 -78.22 7.62 11.67
CA SER A 182 -78.09 7.22 10.27
C SER A 182 -76.88 6.32 10.07
N SER A 183 -77.04 5.32 9.22
CA SER A 183 -75.95 4.68 8.48
C SER A 183 -75.18 5.72 7.66
N SER A 184 -73.98 6.07 8.09
CA SER A 184 -73.01 6.79 7.25
C SER A 184 -71.82 5.88 6.97
N VAL A 185 -71.72 5.52 5.70
CA VAL A 185 -70.62 4.79 5.04
C VAL A 185 -69.27 5.42 5.41
N PRO A 186 -68.20 4.62 5.66
CA PRO A 186 -66.87 5.20 5.89
C PRO A 186 -66.35 5.83 4.60
N ALA A 187 -66.03 7.13 4.66
CA ALA A 187 -65.36 7.85 3.58
C ALA A 187 -64.01 7.17 3.26
N GLN A 188 -63.88 6.70 2.01
CA GLN A 188 -62.63 6.25 1.42
C GLN A 188 -61.58 7.36 1.55
N ARG A 189 -60.46 7.06 2.22
CA ARG A 189 -59.25 7.88 2.16
C ARG A 189 -58.66 7.72 0.76
N GLN A 190 -58.82 8.73 -0.10
CA GLN A 190 -58.06 8.86 -1.33
C GLN A 190 -56.58 9.03 -0.98
N TRP A 191 -55.77 8.09 -1.45
CA TRP A 191 -54.32 8.25 -1.52
C TRP A 191 -54.03 9.15 -2.72
N VAL A 192 -53.55 10.37 -2.46
CA VAL A 192 -52.93 11.20 -3.49
C VAL A 192 -51.54 10.63 -3.73
N VAL A 193 -51.41 9.87 -4.81
CA VAL A 193 -50.11 9.45 -5.34
C VAL A 193 -49.56 10.64 -6.12
N ASN A 194 -48.62 11.38 -5.53
CA ASN A 194 -47.80 12.31 -6.28
C ASN A 194 -46.83 11.48 -7.13
N LYS A 195 -47.08 11.42 -8.44
CA LYS A 195 -46.08 11.01 -9.44
C LYS A 195 -45.18 12.22 -9.73
N VAL A 196 -43.87 11.96 -9.65
CA VAL A 196 -42.80 12.75 -10.26
C VAL A 196 -42.87 12.56 -11.77
#